data_AF-A0ABD5PEQ2-F1
#
_entry.id   AF-A0ABD5PEQ2-F1
#
_cell.length_a   1.000
_cell.length_b   1.000
_cell.length_c   1.000
_cell.angle_alpha   90.00
_cell.angle_beta   90.00
_cell.angle_gamma   90.00
#
_symmetry.space_group_name_H-M   'P 1'
#
loop_
_entity.id
_entity.type
_entity.pdbx_description
1 polymer ?
#
loop_
_entity_poly.entity_id
_entity_poly.type
_entity_poly.pdbx_seq_one_letter_code
_entity_poly.pdbx_strand_id
1 'polypeptide(L)'
;MDYFDYLNRTTDDIETLLERSQEREEQRIENELERVNKELKSREQIHEEIIEDLESKIDWYVERLGLIYKRTRNPSQVEKLKKSLRKFYQELREERRENWRDRENLEESRRELLSELDELEDGDLTDFL
;
A
#
# COMPACT_ATOMS: atom_id res chain seq x y z
N MET A 1 19.73 -17.70 -52.97
CA MET A 1 19.15 -17.11 -51.76
C MET A 1 19.88 -15.81 -51.57
N ASP A 2 19.17 -14.69 -51.74
CA ASP A 2 19.81 -13.37 -51.79
C ASP A 2 20.19 -12.90 -50.38
N TYR A 3 21.24 -12.09 -50.30
CA TYR A 3 21.71 -11.49 -49.05
C TYR A 3 20.61 -10.67 -48.35
N PHE A 4 19.69 -10.11 -49.14
CA PHE A 4 18.50 -9.40 -48.66
C PHE A 4 17.48 -10.30 -47.93
N ASP A 5 17.30 -11.55 -48.36
CA ASP A 5 16.40 -12.51 -47.67
C ASP A 5 16.93 -12.90 -46.29
N TYR A 6 18.26 -12.98 -46.13
CA TYR A 6 18.89 -13.26 -44.84
C TYR A 6 18.76 -12.08 -43.88
N LEU A 7 18.95 -10.85 -44.37
CA LEU A 7 18.77 -9.65 -43.56
C LEU A 7 17.33 -9.50 -43.08
N ASN A 8 16.35 -9.62 -43.97
CA ASN A 8 14.93 -9.54 -43.59
C ASN A 8 14.55 -10.60 -42.56
N ARG A 9 14.96 -11.86 -42.76
CA ARG A 9 14.67 -12.92 -41.80
C ARG A 9 15.32 -12.69 -40.42
N THR A 10 16.52 -12.10 -40.40
CA THR A 10 17.20 -11.79 -39.14
C THR A 10 16.54 -10.60 -38.44
N THR A 11 16.04 -9.62 -39.18
CA THR A 11 15.26 -8.50 -38.65
C THR A 11 13.91 -8.97 -38.08
N ASP A 12 13.16 -9.79 -38.82
CA ASP A 12 11.88 -10.37 -38.36
C ASP A 12 12.06 -11.21 -37.07
N ASP A 13 13.15 -11.98 -36.99
CA ASP A 13 13.49 -12.78 -35.81
C ASP A 13 13.85 -11.89 -34.59
N ILE A 14 14.44 -10.71 -34.81
CA ILE A 14 14.77 -9.74 -33.75
C ILE A 14 13.51 -9.00 -33.28
N GLU A 15 12.65 -8.55 -34.19
CA GLU A 15 11.37 -7.89 -33.87
C GLU A 15 10.48 -8.83 -33.03
N THR A 16 10.35 -10.10 -33.45
CA THR A 16 9.58 -11.10 -32.68
C THR A 16 10.15 -11.35 -31.28
N LEU A 17 11.47 -11.19 -31.09
CA LEU A 17 12.11 -11.33 -29.77
C LEU A 17 11.90 -10.10 -28.89
N LEU A 18 11.85 -8.90 -29.48
CA LEU A 18 11.59 -7.64 -28.80
C LEU A 18 10.13 -7.57 -28.32
N GLU A 19 9.17 -7.87 -29.19
CA GLU A 19 7.73 -7.92 -28.83
C GLU A 19 7.49 -8.87 -27.66
N ARG A 20 8.03 -10.10 -27.74
CA ARG A 20 7.92 -11.08 -26.65
C ARG A 20 8.61 -10.66 -25.36
N SER A 21 9.62 -9.79 -25.46
CA SER A 21 10.31 -9.26 -24.27
C SER A 21 9.47 -8.18 -23.63
N GLN A 22 8.87 -7.27 -24.42
CA GLN A 22 7.96 -6.23 -23.95
C GLN A 22 6.71 -6.84 -23.32
N GLU A 23 6.03 -7.78 -23.99
CA GLU A 23 4.85 -8.47 -23.44
C GLU A 23 5.12 -9.11 -22.07
N ARG A 24 6.33 -9.67 -21.89
CA ARG A 24 6.72 -10.26 -20.60
C ARG A 24 6.97 -9.22 -19.53
N GLU A 25 7.53 -8.08 -19.91
CA GLU A 25 7.81 -6.99 -19.00
C GLU A 25 6.52 -6.28 -18.58
N GLU A 26 5.60 -6.04 -19.50
CA GLU A 26 4.24 -5.57 -19.21
C GLU A 26 3.54 -6.52 -18.24
N GLN A 27 3.52 -7.83 -18.54
CA GLN A 27 2.93 -8.82 -17.63
C GLN A 27 3.61 -8.82 -16.26
N ARG A 28 4.93 -8.61 -16.19
CA ARG A 28 5.64 -8.50 -14.91
C ARG A 28 5.13 -7.31 -14.10
N ILE A 29 5.03 -6.14 -14.73
CA ILE A 29 4.58 -4.89 -14.10
C ILE A 29 3.11 -4.97 -13.69
N GLU A 30 2.23 -5.52 -14.54
CA GLU A 30 0.82 -5.73 -14.23
C GLU A 30 0.62 -6.64 -13.01
N ASN A 31 1.36 -7.75 -12.94
CA ASN A 31 1.34 -8.65 -11.79
C ASN A 31 1.82 -7.95 -10.52
N GLU A 32 2.82 -7.08 -10.63
CA GLU A 32 3.34 -6.31 -9.50
C GLU A 32 2.34 -5.24 -9.03
N LEU A 33 1.66 -4.56 -9.96
CA LEU A 33 0.55 -3.66 -9.67
C LEU A 33 -0.60 -4.38 -8.95
N GLU A 34 -0.98 -5.58 -9.41
CA GLU A 34 -2.00 -6.38 -8.74
C GLU A 34 -1.58 -6.73 -7.31
N ARG A 35 -0.31 -7.11 -7.10
CA ARG A 35 0.24 -7.38 -5.77
C ARG A 35 0.15 -6.16 -4.85
N VAL A 36 0.60 -4.99 -5.31
CA VAL A 36 0.56 -3.73 -4.54
C VAL A 36 -0.88 -3.35 -4.20
N ASN A 37 -1.82 -3.49 -5.13
CA ASN A 37 -3.23 -3.20 -4.90
C ASN A 37 -3.86 -4.14 -3.85
N LYS A 38 -3.51 -5.44 -3.89
CA LYS A 38 -3.94 -6.41 -2.87
C LYS A 38 -3.36 -6.05 -1.50
N GLU A 39 -2.09 -5.63 -1.45
CA GLU A 39 -1.44 -5.23 -0.21
C GLU A 39 -2.07 -3.98 0.40
N LEU A 40 -2.32 -2.93 -0.40
CA LEU A 40 -3.04 -1.72 0.03
C LEU A 40 -4.38 -2.07 0.69
N LYS A 41 -5.19 -2.91 0.03
CA LYS A 41 -6.49 -3.33 0.55
C LYS A 41 -6.36 -4.13 1.85
N SER A 42 -5.43 -5.08 1.90
CA SER A 42 -5.22 -5.90 3.09
C SER A 42 -4.77 -5.06 4.29
N ARG A 43 -3.89 -4.08 4.06
CA ARG A 43 -3.36 -3.23 5.12
C ARG A 43 -4.40 -2.24 5.63
N GLU A 44 -5.24 -1.72 4.74
CA GLU A 44 -6.38 -0.89 5.13
C GLU A 44 -7.34 -1.65 6.05
N GLN A 45 -7.67 -2.91 5.73
CA GLN A 45 -8.51 -3.76 6.58
C GLN A 45 -7.88 -4.00 7.97
N ILE A 46 -6.59 -4.36 8.02
CA ILE A 46 -5.88 -4.56 9.29
C ILE A 46 -5.87 -3.27 10.12
N HIS A 47 -5.65 -2.12 9.46
CA HIS A 47 -5.67 -0.84 10.15
C HIS A 47 -7.04 -0.52 10.73
N GLU A 48 -8.12 -0.73 9.97
CA GLU A 48 -9.49 -0.55 10.46
C GLU A 48 -9.77 -1.42 11.69
N GLU A 49 -9.40 -2.70 11.66
CA GLU A 49 -9.56 -3.61 12.81
C GLU A 49 -8.81 -3.12 14.06
N ILE A 50 -7.58 -2.63 13.90
CA ILE A 50 -6.76 -2.09 15.00
C ILE A 50 -7.39 -0.81 15.57
N ILE A 51 -7.86 0.09 14.70
CA ILE A 51 -8.51 1.33 15.12
C ILE A 51 -9.79 1.03 15.90
N GLU A 52 -10.63 0.12 15.41
CA GLU A 52 -11.88 -0.26 16.09
C GLU A 52 -11.63 -0.87 17.48
N ASP A 53 -10.62 -1.73 17.63
CA ASP A 53 -10.24 -2.30 18.93
C ASP A 53 -9.70 -1.23 19.90
N LEU A 54 -8.85 -0.32 19.42
CA LEU A 54 -8.33 0.78 20.22
C LEU A 54 -9.44 1.75 20.66
N GLU A 55 -10.35 2.11 19.76
CA GLU A 55 -11.49 2.98 20.06
C GLU A 55 -12.44 2.31 21.07
N SER A 56 -12.75 1.02 20.89
CA SER A 56 -13.56 0.24 21.84
C SER A 56 -12.93 0.19 23.24
N LYS A 57 -11.61 0.02 23.32
CA LYS A 57 -10.87 0.07 24.60
C LYS A 57 -10.96 1.46 25.21
N ILE A 58 -10.73 2.52 24.43
CA ILE A 58 -10.83 3.90 24.89
C ILE A 58 -12.21 4.16 25.50
N ASP A 59 -13.29 3.80 24.80
CA ASP A 59 -14.66 3.99 25.26
C ASP A 59 -14.91 3.28 26.59
N TRP A 60 -14.51 2.01 26.70
CA TRP A 60 -14.61 1.25 27.95
C TRP A 60 -13.89 1.93 29.11
N TYR A 61 -12.66 2.42 28.88
CA TYR A 61 -11.88 3.13 29.89
C TYR A 61 -12.47 4.49 30.26
N VAL A 62 -13.05 5.24 29.30
CA VAL A 62 -13.76 6.51 29.54
C VAL A 62 -14.99 6.29 30.41
N GLU A 63 -15.83 5.32 30.06
CA GLU A 63 -17.02 4.98 30.83
C GLU A 63 -16.65 4.58 32.27
N ARG A 64 -15.64 3.71 32.41
CA ARG A 64 -15.15 3.27 33.71
C ARG A 64 -14.64 4.44 34.55
N LEU A 65 -13.92 5.38 33.94
CA LEU A 65 -13.43 6.57 34.62
C LEU A 65 -14.58 7.46 35.10
N GLY A 66 -15.61 7.67 34.26
CA GLY A 66 -16.81 8.40 34.63
C GLY A 66 -17.56 7.77 35.81
N LEU A 67 -17.65 6.44 35.86
CA LEU A 67 -18.26 5.72 36.98
C LEU A 67 -17.46 5.87 38.28
N ILE A 68 -16.13 5.76 38.22
CA ILE A 68 -15.27 5.89 39.41
C ILE A 68 -15.28 7.32 39.92
N TYR A 69 -15.25 8.33 39.04
CA TYR A 69 -15.30 9.73 39.42
C TYR A 69 -16.59 10.08 40.18
N LYS A 70 -17.71 9.45 39.80
CA LYS A 70 -19.02 9.59 40.47
C LYS A 70 -19.10 8.83 41.81
N ARG A 71 -18.37 7.72 41.98
CA ARG A 71 -18.54 6.77 43.10
C ARG A 71 -17.44 6.80 44.15
N THR A 72 -16.23 7.30 43.85
CA THR A 72 -15.09 7.12 44.75
C THR A 72 -14.12 8.30 44.70
N ARG A 73 -13.72 8.82 45.88
CA ARG A 73 -12.62 9.79 46.05
C ARG A 73 -11.24 9.11 46.04
N ASN A 74 -11.01 8.01 45.30
CA ASN A 74 -9.70 7.36 45.25
C ASN A 74 -8.88 7.92 44.08
N PRO A 75 -7.98 8.90 44.31
CA PRO A 75 -7.30 9.61 43.24
C PRO A 75 -6.31 8.70 42.52
N SER A 76 -5.78 7.68 43.19
CA SER A 76 -4.81 6.73 42.62
C SER A 76 -5.42 5.88 41.51
N GLN A 77 -6.65 5.38 41.70
CA GLN A 77 -7.34 4.61 40.66
C GLN A 77 -7.70 5.47 39.44
N VAL A 78 -8.14 6.71 39.69
CA VAL A 78 -8.42 7.68 38.62
C VAL A 78 -7.15 7.98 37.82
N GLU A 79 -6.01 8.20 38.47
CA GLU A 79 -4.76 8.51 37.78
C GLU A 79 -4.25 7.32 36.96
N LYS A 80 -4.40 6.09 37.46
CA LYS A 80 -4.09 4.87 36.67
C LYS A 80 -4.92 4.80 35.40
N LEU A 81 -6.23 5.02 35.49
CA LEU A 81 -7.11 5.02 34.31
C LEU A 81 -6.77 6.14 33.34
N LYS A 82 -6.48 7.36 33.81
CA LYS A 82 -6.02 8.47 32.96
C LYS A 82 -4.71 8.15 32.25
N LYS A 83 -3.78 7.46 32.92
CA LYS A 83 -2.52 7.03 32.33
C LYS A 83 -2.75 5.98 31.23
N SER A 84 -3.59 4.99 31.49
CA SER A 84 -3.99 4.00 30.47
C SER A 84 -4.68 4.66 29.28
N LEU A 85 -5.61 5.58 29.50
CA LEU A 85 -6.31 6.31 28.45
C LEU A 85 -5.34 7.12 27.57
N ARG A 86 -4.39 7.83 28.20
CA ARG A 86 -3.34 8.57 27.47
C ARG A 86 -2.48 7.65 26.62
N LYS A 87 -2.18 6.44 27.11
CA LYS A 87 -1.43 5.43 26.35
C LYS A 87 -2.22 4.99 25.11
N PHE A 88 -3.50 4.62 25.25
CA PHE A 88 -4.31 4.21 24.09
C PHE A 88 -4.48 5.34 23.06
N TYR A 89 -4.67 6.59 23.49
CA TYR A 89 -4.70 7.73 22.56
C TYR A 89 -3.36 8.03 21.89
N GLN A 90 -2.25 7.62 22.50
CA GLN A 90 -0.93 7.73 21.88
C GLN A 90 -0.77 6.63 20.85
N GLU A 91 -1.09 5.38 21.20
CA GLU A 91 -1.09 4.23 20.28
C GLU A 91 -1.97 4.51 19.05
N LEU A 92 -3.19 5.01 19.24
CA LEU A 92 -4.09 5.39 18.14
C LEU A 92 -3.47 6.43 17.19
N ARG A 93 -2.71 7.39 17.74
CA ARG A 93 -2.02 8.42 16.94
C ARG A 93 -0.75 7.91 16.26
N GLU A 94 -0.11 6.90 16.81
CA GLU A 94 1.03 6.23 16.21
C GLU A 94 0.55 5.36 15.05
N GLU A 95 -0.45 4.50 15.28
CA GLU A 95 -1.08 3.67 14.25
C GLU A 95 -1.58 4.47 13.05
N ARG A 96 -2.30 5.57 13.27
CA ARG A 96 -2.76 6.44 12.16
C ARG A 96 -1.61 7.04 11.36
N ARG A 97 -0.49 7.38 12.00
CA ARG A 97 0.68 7.93 11.32
C ARG A 97 1.45 6.85 10.56
N GLU A 98 1.60 5.67 11.15
CA GLU A 98 2.26 4.54 10.51
C GLU A 98 1.48 4.07 9.28
N ASN A 99 0.17 3.89 9.40
CA ASN A 99 -0.68 3.55 8.27
C ASN A 99 -0.65 4.62 7.16
N TRP A 100 -0.63 5.91 7.52
CA TRP A 100 -0.53 6.97 6.51
C TRP A 100 0.79 6.88 5.72
N ARG A 101 1.93 6.71 6.41
CA ARG A 101 3.24 6.57 5.75
C ARG A 101 3.31 5.33 4.88
N ASP A 102 2.79 4.23 5.40
CA ASP A 102 2.79 2.97 4.70
C ASP A 102 1.95 3.00 3.42
N ARG A 103 0.76 3.62 3.50
CA ARG A 103 -0.09 3.87 2.34
C ARG A 103 0.60 4.79 1.34
N GLU A 104 1.26 5.85 1.80
CA GLU A 104 2.01 6.77 0.93
C GLU A 104 3.11 6.03 0.15
N ASN A 105 3.89 5.18 0.83
CA ASN A 105 4.94 4.37 0.18
C ASN A 105 4.36 3.41 -0.87
N LEU A 106 3.27 2.71 -0.56
CA LEU A 106 2.63 1.78 -1.49
C LEU A 106 1.98 2.51 -2.68
N GLU A 107 1.42 3.69 -2.46
CA GLU A 107 0.92 4.55 -3.54
C GLU A 107 2.04 5.09 -4.43
N GLU A 108 3.20 5.42 -3.86
CA GLU A 108 4.39 5.82 -4.62
C GLU A 108 4.86 4.68 -5.51
N SER A 109 5.07 3.48 -4.98
CA SER A 109 5.43 2.30 -5.78
C SER A 109 4.39 1.99 -6.86
N ARG A 110 3.10 2.20 -6.59
CA ARG A 110 2.05 2.06 -7.61
C ARG A 110 2.19 3.08 -8.74
N ARG A 111 2.54 4.34 -8.44
CA ARG A 111 2.76 5.38 -9.45
C ARG A 111 3.99 5.09 -10.29
N GLU A 112 5.06 4.60 -9.67
CA GLU A 112 6.28 4.17 -10.38
C GLU A 112 5.95 3.06 -11.39
N LEU A 113 5.28 2.00 -10.95
CA LEU A 113 4.88 0.89 -11.84
C LEU A 113 3.93 1.33 -12.96
N LEU A 114 3.02 2.26 -12.69
CA LEU A 114 2.14 2.81 -13.74
C LEU A 114 2.94 3.65 -14.75
N SER A 115 3.95 4.39 -14.29
CA SER A 115 4.85 5.13 -15.17
C SER A 115 5.71 4.19 -16.00
N GLU A 116 6.23 3.11 -15.43
CA GLU A 116 6.98 2.08 -16.16
C GLU A 116 6.11 1.45 -17.27
N LEU A 117 4.83 1.22 -17.01
CA LEU A 117 3.89 0.68 -17.99
C LEU A 117 3.59 1.67 -19.12
N ASP A 118 3.38 2.94 -18.79
CA ASP A 118 3.17 4.03 -19.74
C ASP A 118 4.41 4.22 -20.64
N GLU A 119 5.62 4.11 -20.08
CA GLU A 119 6.88 4.17 -20.83
C GLU A 119 7.06 3.00 -21.80
N LEU A 120 6.57 1.80 -21.46
CA LEU A 120 6.57 0.66 -22.38
C LEU A 120 5.59 0.87 -23.53
N GLU A 121 4.40 1.41 -23.25
CA GLU A 121 3.37 1.71 -24.26
C GLU A 121 3.80 2.85 -25.20
N ASP A 122 4.45 3.90 -24.67
CA ASP A 122 4.98 5.02 -25.45
C ASP A 122 6.24 4.64 -26.26
N GLY A 123 7.08 3.75 -25.71
CA GLY A 123 8.24 3.19 -26.40
C GLY A 123 7.85 2.45 -27.68
N ASP A 124 6.75 1.69 -27.61
CA ASP A 124 6.11 1.05 -28.76
C ASP A 124 5.68 2.07 -29.83
N LEU A 125 5.13 3.22 -29.45
CA LEU A 125 4.70 4.25 -30.41
C LEU A 125 5.87 4.97 -31.10
N THR A 126 7.03 5.09 -30.45
CA THR A 126 8.20 5.74 -31.05
C THR A 126 8.95 4.89 -32.07
N ASP A 127 8.80 3.56 -32.06
CA ASP A 127 9.41 2.68 -33.06
C ASP A 127 8.62 2.62 -34.39
N PHE A 128 7.40 3.21 -34.44
CA PHE A 128 6.55 3.27 -35.64
C PHE A 128 6.58 4.61 -36.42
N LEU A 129 7.41 5.60 -36.04
CA LEU A 129 7.51 6.93 -36.69
C LEU A 129 8.86 7.15 -37.40
#